data_AF-A0A5K1GJW0-F1
#
_entry.id   AF-A0A5K1GJW0-F1
#
_cell.length_a   1.000
_cell.length_b   1.000
_cell.length_c   1.000
_cell.angle_alpha   90.00
_cell.angle_beta   90.00
_cell.angle_gamma   90.00
#
_symmetry.space_group_name_H-M   'P 1'
#
loop_
_entity.id
_entity.type
_entity.pdbx_description
1 polymer ?
#
loop_
_entity_poly.entity_id
_entity_poly.type
_entity_poly.pdbx_seq_one_letter_code
_entity_poly.pdbx_strand_id
1 'polypeptide(L)' 'MGVINAVRSSKGGPDEVTVLWVTHRLEELNYADGAIYMEGGRVVMHGDVPSVRNFLRDQHIHG' A
#
# COMPACT_ATOMS: atom_id res chain seq x y z
N MET A 1 -7.26 16.55 -8.30
CA MET A 1 -6.34 16.64 -7.15
C MET A 1 -6.98 15.94 -5.96
N GLY A 2 -6.87 14.61 -5.94
CA GLY A 2 -7.81 13.71 -5.27
C GLY A 2 -7.49 13.35 -3.82
N VAL A 3 -8.38 12.54 -3.25
CA VAL A 3 -8.43 11.99 -1.87
C VAL A 3 -7.06 11.67 -1.27
N ILE A 4 -6.13 11.17 -2.08
CA ILE A 4 -4.75 10.82 -1.69
C ILE A 4 -4.00 12.02 -1.08
N ASN A 5 -4.15 13.24 -1.62
CA ASN A 5 -3.49 14.43 -1.05
C ASN A 5 -4.14 14.87 0.27
N ALA A 6 -5.45 14.67 0.44
CA ALA A 6 -6.16 15.01 1.67
C ALA A 6 -5.80 14.07 2.83
N VAL A 7 -5.54 12.80 2.52
CA VAL A 7 -5.06 11.80 3.49
C VAL A 7 -3.60 12.05 3.87
N ARG A 8 -2.76 12.49 2.92
CA ARG A 8 -1.34 12.76 3.20
C ARG A 8 -1.13 13.97 4.12
N SER A 9 -2.03 14.95 4.11
CA SER A 9 -1.93 16.15 4.95
C SER A 9 -2.27 15.94 6.43
N SER A 10 -2.79 14.78 6.83
CA SER A 10 -3.17 14.50 8.23
C SER A 10 -2.12 13.73 9.04
N LYS A 11 -0.88 13.63 8.55
CA LYS A 11 0.22 12.96 9.30
C LYS A 11 0.98 13.94 10.20
N GLY A 12 1.29 13.51 11.43
CA GLY A 12 2.17 14.19 12.38
C GLY A 12 1.51 15.19 13.34
N GLY A 13 0.17 15.23 13.41
CA GLY A 13 -0.58 16.10 14.34
C GLY A 13 -1.40 15.31 15.37
N PRO A 14 -2.01 15.98 16.37
CA PRO A 14 -2.88 15.33 17.36
C PRO A 14 -4.11 14.63 16.75
N ASP A 15 -4.45 14.92 15.49
CA ASP A 15 -5.53 14.31 14.69
C ASP A 15 -4.99 13.38 13.58
N GLU A 16 -3.97 12.56 13.89
CA GLU A 16 -3.46 11.55 12.95
C GLU A 16 -4.55 10.53 12.56
N VAL A 17 -5.04 10.64 11.32
CA VAL A 17 -6.00 9.67 10.77
C VAL A 17 -5.24 8.51 10.12
N THR A 18 -5.48 7.30 10.61
CA THR A 18 -5.00 6.08 9.95
C THR A 18 -5.92 5.73 8.78
N VAL A 19 -5.36 5.56 7.59
CA VAL A 19 -6.13 5.22 6.37
C VAL A 19 -5.69 3.87 5.84
N LEU A 20 -6.67 3.02 5.58
CA LEU A 20 -6.50 1.76 4.85
C LEU A 20 -7.07 1.92 3.45
N TRP A 21 -6.26 1.62 2.44
CA TRP A 21 -6.64 1.70 1.03
C TRP A 21 -6.51 0.33 0.37
N VAL A 22 -7.59 -0.17 -0.21
CA VAL A 22 -7.61 -1.46 -0.92
C VAL A 22 -7.70 -1.17 -2.42
N THR A 23 -6.75 -1.70 -3.18
CA THR A 23 -6.66 -1.46 -4.63
C THR A 23 -6.00 -2.62 -5.34
N HIS A 24 -6.32 -2.76 -6.62
CA HIS A 24 -5.63 -3.65 -7.54
C HIS A 24 -4.51 -2.93 -8.32
N ARG A 25 -4.36 -1.61 -8.15
CA ARG A 25 -3.37 -0.80 -8.87
C ARG A 25 -2.08 -0.69 -8.08
N LEU A 26 -1.02 -1.33 -8.58
CA LEU A 26 0.32 -1.27 -7.98
C LEU A 26 0.88 0.16 -7.87
N GLU A 27 0.50 1.05 -8.79
CA GLU A 27 0.99 2.44 -8.85
C GLU A 27 0.57 3.26 -7.63
N GLU A 28 -0.53 2.90 -6.98
CA GLU A 28 -1.07 3.61 -5.82
C GLU A 28 -0.27 3.33 -4.53
N LEU A 29 0.53 2.25 -4.50
CA LEU A 29 1.46 1.96 -3.40
C LEU A 29 2.48 3.08 -3.17
N ASN A 30 2.78 3.89 -4.20
CA ASN A 30 3.69 5.03 -4.09
C ASN A 30 3.25 6.09 -3.06
N TYR A 31 1.98 6.08 -2.65
CA TYR A 31 1.42 7.05 -1.71
C TYR A 31 1.21 6.50 -0.30
N ALA A 32 1.49 5.21 -0.07
CA ALA A 32 1.33 4.55 1.23
C ALA A 32 2.66 4.51 2.00
N ASP A 33 2.60 4.38 3.33
CA ASP A 33 3.80 4.09 4.13
C ASP A 33 4.11 2.59 4.18
N GLY A 34 3.09 1.75 4.00
CA GLY A 34 3.19 0.31 4.04
C GLY A 34 2.07 -0.35 3.24
N ALA A 35 2.22 -1.64 3.00
CA ALA A 35 1.29 -2.41 2.19
C ALA A 35 1.13 -3.84 2.69
N ILE A 36 -0.04 -4.41 2.37
CA ILE A 36 -0.40 -5.79 2.65
C ILE A 36 -0.85 -6.40 1.32
N TYR A 37 -0.21 -7.49 0.92
CA TYR A 37 -0.60 -8.28 -0.22
C TYR A 37 -1.37 -9.52 0.23
N MET A 38 -2.48 -9.78 -0.45
CA MET A 38 -3.38 -10.89 -0.18
C MET A 38 -3.63 -11.71 -1.44
N GLU A 39 -3.71 -13.02 -1.28
CA GLU A 39 -4.03 -13.98 -2.32
C GLU A 39 -4.89 -15.11 -1.73
N GLY A 40 -5.91 -15.56 -2.47
CA GLY A 40 -6.80 -16.64 -2.00
C GLY A 40 -7.48 -16.35 -0.65
N GLY A 41 -7.73 -15.08 -0.34
CA GLY A 41 -8.31 -14.64 0.94
C GLY A 41 -7.35 -14.70 2.13
N ARG A 42 -6.04 -14.86 1.90
CA ARG A 42 -5.02 -14.90 2.96
C ARG A 42 -3.97 -13.82 2.74
N VAL A 43 -3.40 -13.30 3.84
CA VAL A 43 -2.24 -12.39 3.76
C VAL A 43 -1.01 -13.22 3.41
N VAL A 44 -0.34 -12.86 2.31
CA VAL A 44 0.86 -13.55 1.80
C VAL A 44 2.12 -12.75 2.09
N MET A 45 2.04 -11.42 2.08
CA MET A 45 3.18 -10.53 2.34
C MET A 45 2.70 -9.21 2.97
N HIS A 46 3.48 -8.64 3.88
CA HIS A 46 3.24 -7.30 4.42
C HIS A 46 4.57 -6.62 4.73
N GLY A 47 4.63 -5.28 4.64
CA GLY A 47 5.85 -4.55 4.92
C GLY A 47 5.83 -3.13 4.38
N ASP A 48 7.02 -2.54 4.27
CA ASP A 48 7.19 -1.26 3.60
C ASP A 48 6.90 -1.38 2.09
N VAL A 49 6.58 -0.25 1.46
CA VAL A 49 6.25 -0.20 0.03
C VAL A 49 7.34 -0.82 -0.86
N PRO A 50 8.65 -0.54 -0.67
CA PRO A 50 9.70 -1.16 -1.48
C PRO A 50 9.72 -2.69 -1.38
N SER A 51 9.62 -3.26 -0.18
CA SER A 51 9.66 -4.71 0.02
C SER A 51 8.48 -5.40 -0.62
N VAL A 52 7.26 -4.86 -0.43
CA VAL A 52 6.04 -5.40 -1.04
C VAL A 52 6.08 -5.27 -2.56
N ARG A 53 6.61 -4.17 -3.11
CA ARG A 53 6.73 -3.98 -4.56
C ARG A 53 7.70 -4.97 -5.19
N ASN A 54 8.85 -5.21 -4.56
CA ASN A 54 9.82 -6.19 -5.04
C ASN A 54 9.21 -7.59 -5.06
N PHE A 55 8.54 -7.98 -3.97
CA PHE A 55 7.81 -9.24 -3.89
C PHE A 55 6.79 -9.39 -5.03
N LEU A 56 5.98 -8.36 -5.29
CA LEU A 56 4.96 -8.38 -6.36
C LEU A 56 5.56 -8.51 -7.76
N ARG A 57 6.73 -7.90 -8.00
CA ARG A 57 7.47 -8.05 -9.26
C ARG A 57 7.98 -9.47 -9.44
N ASP A 58 8.53 -10.07 -8.39
CA ASP A 58 9.07 -11.43 -8.45
C ASP A 58 7.97 -12.47 -8.72
N GLN A 59 6.78 -12.28 -8.13
CA GLN A 59 5.59 -13.12 -8.40
C GLN A 59 5.13 -13.02 -9.86
N HIS A 60 5.12 -11.83 -10.47
CA HIS A 60 4.74 -11.66 -11.88
C HIS A 60 5.73 -12.28 -12.88
N ILE A 61 6.98 -12.50 -12.48
CA ILE A 61 8.01 -13.12 -13.34
C ILE A 61 7.87 -14.65 -13.35
N HIS A 62 7.20 -15.24 -12.35
CA HIS A 62 7.03 -16.69 -12.19
C HIS A 62 5.60 -17.20 -12.45
N GLY A 63 4.67 -16.31 -12.82
CA GLY A 63 3.26 -16.61 -13.09
C GLY A 63 2.95 -16.92 -14.55
#